data_AF-A0A5D3ABT4-F1
#
_entry.id   AF-A0A5D3ABT4-F1
#
_cell.length_a   1.000
_cell.length_b   1.000
_cell.length_c   1.000
_cell.angle_alpha   90.00
_cell.angle_beta   90.00
_cell.angle_gamma   90.00
#
_symmetry.space_group_name_H-M   'P 1'
#
loop_
_entity.id
_entity.type
_entity.pdbx_description
1 polymer ?
#
loop_
_entity_poly.entity_id
_entity_poly.type
_entity_poly.pdbx_seq_one_letter_code
_entity_poly.pdbx_strand_id
1 'polypeptide(L)'
;MMAKLTNEQLEKGVICSSAGNHAQGVALAARKLGCNAVIAMPVTTPEIKWQSVERLGATVVLVGDSYDEAQAYAKKRAKEESRTFIPPFDHPEVIMGQGTIGMEIVRQMQGPLHAIFVPVGGGGLIAGIAAYVKRVSPEVKAIPGKKRGKLGRFEKGTCLNLKARRRKRKEERRRDWIPKAKKKMRKTKRKGKNQVRVVRVLRSSPSWFVCTLLHRGVVQRKEISSNNTISLLSVMETKD
;
A
#
# COMPACT_ATOMS: atom_id res chain seq x y z
N MET A 1 3.95 10.24 9.69
CA MET A 1 5.27 10.88 9.53
C MET A 1 5.16 12.40 9.44
N MET A 2 4.64 12.98 8.36
CA MET A 2 4.66 14.46 8.18
C MET A 2 3.95 15.23 9.30
N ALA A 3 2.81 14.74 9.79
CA ALA A 3 2.10 15.36 10.92
C ALA A 3 2.85 15.28 12.27
N LYS A 4 4.00 14.61 12.34
CA LYS A 4 4.87 14.56 13.52
C LYS A 4 6.14 15.42 13.36
N LEU A 5 6.29 16.12 12.24
CA LEU A 5 7.41 17.04 12.05
C LEU A 5 7.19 18.28 12.91
N THR A 6 8.30 18.88 13.37
CA THR A 6 8.27 20.15 14.07
C THR A 6 7.92 21.29 13.10
N ASN A 7 7.48 22.43 13.63
CA ASN A 7 7.21 23.61 12.80
C ASN A 7 8.46 24.04 12.03
N GLU A 8 9.64 24.02 12.66
CA GLU A 8 10.92 24.32 11.99
C GLU A 8 11.22 23.38 10.81
N GLN A 9 10.91 22.09 10.95
CA GLN A 9 11.05 21.12 9.86
C GLN A 9 10.04 21.36 8.74
N LEU A 10 8.83 21.80 9.07
CA LEU A 10 7.78 22.12 8.11
C LEU A 10 8.10 23.43 7.36
N GLU A 11 8.66 24.43 8.03
CA GLU A 11 9.13 25.68 7.40
C GLU A 11 10.24 25.43 6.38
N LYS A 12 11.21 24.56 6.72
CA LYS A 12 12.24 24.10 5.77
C LYS A 12 11.65 23.27 4.63
N GLY A 13 10.57 22.56 4.91
CA GLY A 13 9.83 21.79 3.93
C GLY A 13 10.20 20.33 3.81
N VAL A 14 9.48 19.65 2.94
CA VAL A 14 9.63 18.22 2.70
C VAL A 14 10.08 17.93 1.27
N ILE A 15 10.76 16.81 1.08
CA ILE A 15 11.19 16.34 -0.23
C ILE A 15 11.02 14.83 -0.35
N CYS A 16 10.58 14.33 -1.51
CA CYS A 16 10.61 12.91 -1.80
C CYS A 16 10.90 12.61 -3.27
N SER A 17 11.15 11.34 -3.59
CA SER A 17 11.24 10.87 -4.98
C SER A 17 10.15 9.85 -5.27
N SER A 18 9.26 10.17 -6.22
CA SER A 18 8.20 9.28 -6.68
C SER A 18 7.48 9.85 -7.89
N ALA A 19 7.10 8.98 -8.84
CA ALA A 19 6.24 9.33 -9.97
C ALA A 19 4.84 8.71 -9.85
N GLY A 20 4.30 8.59 -8.63
CA GLY A 20 3.01 7.92 -8.39
C GLY A 20 2.37 8.30 -7.06
N ASN A 21 1.56 7.40 -6.50
CA ASN A 21 0.71 7.69 -5.33
C ASN A 21 1.45 8.27 -4.12
N HIS A 22 2.74 7.92 -3.92
CA HIS A 22 3.52 8.52 -2.83
C HIS A 22 3.74 10.02 -3.05
N ALA A 23 4.06 10.45 -4.28
CA ALA A 23 4.20 11.87 -4.60
C ALA A 23 2.91 12.65 -4.36
N GLN A 24 1.77 12.11 -4.81
CA GLN A 24 0.47 12.73 -4.58
C GLN A 24 0.11 12.78 -3.10
N GLY A 25 0.40 11.70 -2.35
CA GLY A 25 0.19 11.65 -0.91
C GLY A 25 1.02 12.70 -0.15
N VAL A 26 2.29 12.85 -0.50
CA VAL A 26 3.17 13.87 0.09
C VAL A 26 2.72 15.28 -0.29
N ALA A 27 2.40 15.53 -1.56
CA ALA A 27 1.92 16.83 -2.02
C ALA A 27 0.63 17.25 -1.31
N LEU A 28 -0.34 16.34 -1.23
CA LEU A 28 -1.61 16.60 -0.52
C LEU A 28 -1.37 16.83 0.98
N ALA A 29 -0.50 16.05 1.62
CA ALA A 29 -0.19 16.21 3.03
C ALA A 29 0.55 17.55 3.30
N ALA A 30 1.46 17.95 2.41
CA ALA A 30 2.20 19.20 2.54
C ALA A 30 1.26 20.41 2.44
N ARG A 31 0.37 20.41 1.45
CA ARG A 31 -0.68 21.42 1.31
C ARG A 31 -1.55 21.52 2.57
N LYS A 32 -1.96 20.38 3.15
CA LYS A 32 -2.76 20.36 4.38
C LYS A 32 -2.00 20.87 5.61
N LEU A 33 -0.69 20.70 5.65
CA LEU A 33 0.18 21.13 6.75
C LEU A 33 0.77 22.53 6.52
N GLY A 34 0.44 23.19 5.41
CA GLY A 34 0.97 24.52 5.09
C GLY A 34 2.47 24.56 4.80
N CYS A 35 3.09 23.44 4.39
CA CYS A 35 4.51 23.39 4.07
C CYS A 35 4.78 23.19 2.58
N ASN A 36 5.96 23.57 2.11
CA ASN A 36 6.38 23.32 0.74
C ASN A 36 6.85 21.87 0.57
N ALA A 37 6.51 21.28 -0.59
CA ALA A 37 6.94 19.94 -0.97
C ALA A 37 7.67 19.97 -2.32
N VAL A 38 8.87 19.41 -2.34
CA VAL A 38 9.65 19.16 -3.55
C VAL A 38 9.56 17.68 -3.91
N ILE A 39 9.22 17.37 -5.16
CA ILE A 39 9.03 16.00 -5.62
C ILE A 39 9.95 15.74 -6.81
N ALA A 40 10.97 14.92 -6.60
CA ALA A 40 11.89 14.52 -7.66
C ALA A 40 11.30 13.34 -8.46
N MET A 41 11.32 13.46 -9.78
CA MET A 41 10.91 12.40 -10.71
C MET A 41 11.93 12.28 -11.86
N PRO A 42 12.08 11.11 -12.48
CA PRO A 42 12.88 10.98 -13.70
C PRO A 42 12.35 11.89 -14.82
N VAL A 43 13.22 12.38 -15.70
CA VAL A 43 12.84 13.17 -16.89
C VAL A 43 11.94 12.39 -17.84
N THR A 44 12.07 11.05 -17.83
CA THR A 44 11.23 10.12 -18.61
C THR A 44 9.81 9.94 -18.04
N THR A 45 9.45 10.66 -16.97
CA THR A 45 8.11 10.57 -16.36
C THR A 45 7.05 11.20 -17.27
N PRO A 46 5.99 10.47 -17.65
CA PRO A 46 4.92 11.03 -18.48
C PRO A 46 4.28 12.27 -17.86
N GLU A 47 4.01 13.27 -18.70
CA GLU A 47 3.49 14.59 -18.32
C GLU A 47 2.30 14.55 -17.36
N ILE A 48 1.31 13.72 -17.70
CA ILE A 48 0.10 13.52 -16.91
C ILE A 48 0.39 13.18 -15.44
N LYS A 49 1.52 12.52 -15.13
CA LYS A 49 1.86 12.12 -13.77
C LYS A 49 2.46 13.26 -12.96
N TRP A 50 3.42 14.00 -13.51
CA TRP A 50 4.02 15.10 -12.76
C TRP A 50 3.08 16.29 -12.65
N GLN A 51 2.31 16.62 -13.70
CA GLN A 51 1.28 17.66 -13.61
C GLN A 51 0.23 17.35 -12.55
N SER A 52 -0.10 16.08 -12.32
CA SER A 52 -1.05 15.70 -11.25
C SER A 52 -0.55 16.05 -9.85
N VAL A 53 0.77 16.14 -9.67
CA VAL A 53 1.41 16.47 -8.41
C VAL A 53 1.56 17.99 -8.27
N GLU A 54 1.87 18.70 -9.36
CA GLU A 54 1.86 20.17 -9.37
C GLU A 54 0.48 20.75 -9.08
N ARG A 55 -0.59 20.15 -9.63
CA ARG A 55 -1.98 20.54 -9.30
C ARG A 55 -2.32 20.41 -7.81
N LEU A 56 -1.55 19.63 -7.05
CA LEU A 56 -1.70 19.51 -5.60
C LEU A 56 -0.90 20.57 -4.82
N GLY A 57 -0.14 21.44 -5.50
CA GLY A 57 0.64 22.53 -4.92
C GLY A 57 2.10 22.17 -4.60
N ALA A 58 2.61 21.05 -5.10
CA ALA A 58 4.00 20.66 -4.91
C ALA A 58 4.88 21.10 -6.08
N THR A 59 6.14 21.44 -5.80
CA THR A 59 7.16 21.71 -6.82
C THR A 59 7.70 20.39 -7.37
N VAL A 60 7.55 20.15 -8.66
CA VAL A 60 8.15 18.96 -9.29
C VAL A 60 9.51 19.29 -9.89
N VAL A 61 10.47 18.40 -9.68
CA VAL A 61 11.80 18.47 -10.29
C VAL A 61 12.02 17.23 -11.13
N LEU A 62 12.13 17.42 -12.44
CA LEU A 62 12.47 16.37 -13.38
C LEU A 62 14.00 16.26 -13.49
N VAL A 63 14.55 15.13 -13.04
CA VAL A 63 16.00 14.92 -12.96
C VAL A 63 16.37 13.45 -13.09
N GLY A 64 17.41 13.19 -13.88
CA GLY A 64 17.92 11.86 -14.16
C GLY A 64 17.00 11.02 -15.04
N ASP A 65 17.53 9.96 -15.61
CA ASP A 65 16.81 9.06 -16.51
C ASP A 65 16.14 7.89 -15.77
N SER A 66 16.55 7.68 -14.51
CA SER A 66 16.11 6.58 -13.68
C SER A 66 15.56 7.04 -12.32
N TYR A 67 14.74 6.18 -11.70
CA TYR A 67 14.25 6.41 -10.33
C TYR A 67 15.38 6.54 -9.32
N ASP A 68 16.46 5.78 -9.50
CA ASP A 68 17.59 5.77 -8.57
C ASP A 68 18.36 7.10 -8.62
N GLU A 69 18.53 7.69 -9.80
CA GLU A 69 19.10 9.04 -9.96
C GLU A 69 18.20 10.11 -9.35
N ALA A 70 16.89 10.09 -9.63
CA ALA A 70 15.94 11.02 -9.03
C ALA A 70 15.92 10.91 -7.49
N GLN A 71 16.08 9.69 -6.95
CA GLN A 71 16.19 9.48 -5.50
C GLN A 71 17.53 10.00 -4.94
N ALA A 72 18.64 9.77 -5.63
CA ALA A 72 19.95 10.27 -5.22
C ALA A 72 19.94 11.81 -5.17
N TYR A 73 19.38 12.46 -6.19
CA TYR A 73 19.14 13.90 -6.21
C TYR A 73 18.29 14.35 -5.03
N ALA A 74 17.13 13.73 -4.80
CA ALA A 74 16.23 14.10 -3.71
C ALA A 74 16.92 14.02 -2.35
N LYS A 75 17.72 12.97 -2.10
CA LYS A 75 18.48 12.80 -0.86
C LYS A 75 19.61 13.82 -0.72
N LYS A 76 20.28 14.17 -1.82
CA LYS A 76 21.33 15.18 -1.84
C LYS A 76 20.74 16.57 -1.51
N ARG A 77 19.72 16.97 -2.27
CA ARG A 77 19.00 18.24 -2.07
C ARG A 77 18.36 18.34 -0.68
N ALA A 78 17.85 17.23 -0.14
CA ALA A 78 17.34 17.19 1.24
C ALA A 78 18.39 17.65 2.26
N LYS A 79 19.64 17.22 2.09
CA LYS A 79 20.74 17.61 2.98
C LYS A 79 21.16 19.07 2.76
N GLU A 80 21.31 19.47 1.50
CA GLU A 80 21.77 20.82 1.13
C GLU A 80 20.78 21.90 1.57
N GLU A 81 19.48 21.65 1.39
CA GLU A 81 18.42 22.61 1.73
C GLU A 81 17.81 22.35 3.12
N SER A 82 18.38 21.43 3.90
CA SER A 82 17.85 21.01 5.22
C SER A 82 16.38 20.59 5.20
N ARG A 83 15.89 20.03 4.09
CA ARG A 83 14.53 19.51 3.95
C ARG A 83 14.39 18.13 4.54
N THR A 84 13.21 17.82 5.05
CA THR A 84 12.91 16.47 5.53
C THR A 84 12.62 15.53 4.35
N PHE A 85 13.46 14.52 4.15
CA PHE A 85 13.19 13.47 3.16
C PHE A 85 12.05 12.55 3.63
N ILE A 86 10.99 12.40 2.82
CA ILE A 86 9.84 11.56 3.12
C ILE A 86 9.94 10.22 2.36
N PRO A 87 10.35 9.13 3.02
CA PRO A 87 10.52 7.83 2.37
C PRO A 87 9.18 7.21 1.95
N PRO A 88 9.15 6.47 0.82
CA PRO A 88 7.92 5.88 0.29
C PRO A 88 7.43 4.63 1.03
N PHE A 89 8.26 3.99 1.86
CA PHE A 89 7.87 2.78 2.60
C PHE A 89 8.76 2.43 3.79
N ASP A 90 10.08 2.65 3.70
CA ASP A 90 11.05 2.16 4.68
C ASP A 90 11.26 3.14 5.84
N HIS A 91 10.22 3.33 6.66
CA HIS A 91 10.29 4.18 7.84
C HIS A 91 9.19 3.79 8.85
N PRO A 92 9.49 3.70 10.15
CA PRO A 92 8.53 3.29 11.17
C PRO A 92 7.21 4.07 11.12
N GLU A 93 7.28 5.41 11.07
CA GLU A 93 6.08 6.26 10.96
C GLU A 93 5.27 6.07 9.67
N VAL A 94 5.93 5.71 8.56
CA VAL A 94 5.22 5.45 7.29
C VAL A 94 4.52 4.10 7.40
N ILE A 95 5.21 3.08 7.91
CA ILE A 95 4.69 1.73 8.16
C ILE A 95 3.51 1.76 9.13
N MET A 96 3.64 2.48 10.25
CA MET A 96 2.56 2.67 11.22
C MET A 96 1.35 3.34 10.58
N GLY A 97 1.57 4.38 9.77
CA GLY A 97 0.51 5.02 9.00
C GLY A 97 -0.24 4.03 8.10
N GLN A 98 0.46 3.12 7.41
CA GLN A 98 -0.19 2.08 6.61
C GLN A 98 -0.94 1.04 7.45
N GLY A 99 -0.56 0.84 8.72
CA GLY A 99 -1.23 -0.06 9.64
C GLY A 99 -2.65 0.34 10.00
N THR A 100 -3.00 1.63 9.85
CA THR A 100 -4.37 2.13 10.04
C THR A 100 -5.37 1.44 9.11
N ILE A 101 -4.95 1.04 7.91
CA ILE A 101 -5.77 0.23 6.99
C ILE A 101 -6.12 -1.12 7.62
N GLY A 102 -5.17 -1.74 8.34
CA GLY A 102 -5.42 -2.98 9.08
C GLY A 102 -6.45 -2.80 10.20
N MET A 103 -6.40 -1.66 10.89
CA MET A 103 -7.37 -1.27 11.91
C MET A 103 -8.78 -1.12 11.32
N GLU A 104 -8.91 -0.39 10.22
CA GLU A 104 -10.18 -0.21 9.53
C GLU A 104 -10.76 -1.53 9.04
N ILE A 105 -9.94 -2.39 8.41
CA ILE A 105 -10.37 -3.71 7.94
C ILE A 105 -10.95 -4.54 9.11
N VAL A 106 -10.24 -4.64 10.23
CA VAL A 106 -10.70 -5.45 11.36
C VAL A 106 -11.99 -4.88 11.96
N ARG A 107 -12.10 -3.55 12.06
CA ARG A 107 -13.30 -2.88 12.60
C ARG A 107 -14.53 -3.01 11.70
N GLN A 108 -14.35 -2.96 10.38
CA GLN A 108 -15.46 -3.00 9.42
C GLN A 108 -15.91 -4.42 9.07
N MET A 109 -15.12 -5.44 9.40
CA MET A 109 -15.45 -6.84 9.10
C MET A 109 -16.47 -7.42 10.07
N GLN A 110 -17.69 -7.64 9.59
CA GLN A 110 -18.75 -8.27 10.38
C GLN A 110 -18.65 -9.81 10.35
N GLY A 111 -17.67 -10.40 11.04
CA GLY A 111 -17.53 -11.86 11.15
C GLY A 111 -16.09 -12.36 10.94
N PRO A 112 -15.84 -13.68 10.90
CA PRO A 112 -14.50 -14.23 11.00
C PRO A 112 -13.64 -13.88 9.77
N LEU A 113 -12.61 -13.07 9.99
CA LEU A 113 -11.59 -12.75 9.00
C LEU A 113 -10.53 -13.86 9.00
N HIS A 114 -10.19 -14.37 7.81
CA HIS A 114 -9.22 -15.47 7.70
C HIS A 114 -7.92 -15.07 7.01
N ALA A 115 -8.01 -14.16 6.04
CA ALA A 115 -6.86 -13.69 5.28
C ALA A 115 -7.10 -12.30 4.67
N ILE A 116 -6.00 -11.55 4.54
CA ILE A 116 -5.92 -10.26 3.86
C ILE A 116 -4.85 -10.36 2.78
N PHE A 117 -5.20 -10.10 1.53
CA PHE A 117 -4.25 -10.04 0.42
C PHE A 117 -3.79 -8.61 0.20
N VAL A 118 -2.49 -8.36 0.30
CA VAL A 118 -1.91 -7.01 0.27
C VAL A 118 -0.93 -6.87 -0.89
N PRO A 119 -1.05 -5.86 -1.77
CA PRO A 119 -0.13 -5.67 -2.88
C PRO A 119 1.25 -5.25 -2.34
N VAL A 120 2.32 -5.85 -2.87
CA VAL A 120 3.67 -5.59 -2.37
C VAL A 120 4.51 -4.83 -3.41
N GLY A 121 4.90 -3.62 -3.06
CA GLY A 121 5.99 -2.85 -3.68
C GLY A 121 7.25 -2.94 -2.82
N GLY A 122 7.59 -1.85 -2.12
CA GLY A 122 8.68 -1.81 -1.14
C GLY A 122 8.36 -2.42 0.24
N GLY A 123 7.13 -2.90 0.45
CA GLY A 123 6.77 -3.67 1.64
C GLY A 123 6.09 -2.88 2.78
N GLY A 124 6.17 -1.54 2.79
CA GLY A 124 5.61 -0.72 3.88
C GLY A 124 4.12 -0.95 4.15
N LEU A 125 3.30 -1.12 3.10
CA LEU A 125 1.87 -1.39 3.23
C LEU A 125 1.57 -2.73 3.92
N ILE A 126 2.19 -3.81 3.47
CA ILE A 126 1.99 -5.13 4.09
C ILE A 126 2.60 -5.20 5.49
N ALA A 127 3.73 -4.53 5.72
CA ALA A 127 4.36 -4.44 7.03
C ALA A 127 3.40 -3.77 8.04
N GLY A 128 2.82 -2.62 7.67
CA GLY A 128 1.89 -1.90 8.54
C GLY A 128 0.62 -2.70 8.84
N ILE A 129 -0.05 -3.20 7.79
CA ILE A 129 -1.26 -4.02 7.95
C ILE A 129 -0.96 -5.26 8.79
N ALA A 130 0.13 -5.98 8.50
CA ALA A 130 0.49 -7.18 9.24
C ALA A 130 0.82 -6.88 10.70
N ALA A 131 1.55 -5.80 10.99
CA ALA A 131 1.90 -5.41 12.36
C ALA A 131 0.65 -5.20 13.22
N TYR A 132 -0.34 -4.45 12.71
CA TYR A 132 -1.60 -4.24 13.42
C TYR A 132 -2.41 -5.54 13.54
N VAL A 133 -2.65 -6.22 12.40
CA VAL A 133 -3.54 -7.39 12.35
C VAL A 133 -2.99 -8.54 13.17
N LYS A 134 -1.67 -8.77 13.19
CA LYS A 134 -1.06 -9.83 14.01
C LYS A 134 -1.15 -9.57 15.50
N ARG A 135 -1.25 -8.31 15.91
CA ARG A 135 -1.45 -7.93 17.32
C ARG A 135 -2.88 -8.24 17.79
N VAL A 136 -3.88 -7.97 16.95
CA VAL A 136 -5.31 -8.09 17.35
C VAL A 136 -5.97 -9.40 16.94
N SER A 137 -5.47 -10.05 15.89
CA SER A 137 -6.04 -11.28 15.30
C SER A 137 -4.91 -12.15 14.73
N PRO A 138 -4.08 -12.77 15.60
CA PRO A 138 -2.86 -13.46 15.21
C PRO A 138 -3.09 -14.62 14.21
N GLU A 139 -4.28 -15.21 14.18
CA GLU A 139 -4.71 -16.26 13.27
C GLU A 139 -4.95 -15.77 11.83
N VAL A 140 -5.25 -14.48 11.64
CA VAL A 140 -5.48 -13.88 10.32
C VAL A 140 -4.19 -13.88 9.51
N LYS A 141 -4.27 -14.30 8.25
CA LYS A 141 -3.11 -14.36 7.35
C LYS A 141 -2.99 -13.08 6.51
N ALA A 142 -1.95 -12.27 6.74
CA ALA A 142 -1.54 -11.26 5.78
C ALA A 142 -0.71 -11.92 4.66
N ILE A 143 -1.23 -11.90 3.44
CA ILE A 143 -0.67 -12.61 2.29
C ILE A 143 -0.17 -11.59 1.24
N PRO A 144 1.11 -11.67 0.82
CA PRO A 144 1.61 -10.79 -0.22
C PRO A 144 1.01 -11.12 -1.59
N GLY A 145 0.33 -10.16 -2.19
CA GLY A 145 -0.12 -10.17 -3.57
C GLY A 145 0.99 -9.70 -4.51
N LYS A 146 1.38 -10.55 -5.47
CA LYS A 146 2.39 -10.22 -6.50
C LYS A 146 1.73 -10.10 -7.88
N LYS A 147 2.21 -9.15 -8.69
CA LYS A 147 1.92 -9.15 -10.14
C LYS A 147 2.46 -10.45 -10.75
N ARG A 148 1.72 -11.07 -11.68
CA ARG A 148 2.24 -12.15 -12.54
C ARG A 148 3.54 -11.64 -13.18
N GLY A 149 4.67 -12.34 -12.98
CA GLY A 149 5.95 -12.04 -13.64
C GLY A 149 7.09 -11.48 -12.77
N LYS A 150 6.84 -10.91 -11.58
CA LYS A 150 7.92 -10.44 -10.66
C LYS A 150 8.02 -11.34 -9.43
N LEU A 151 8.85 -12.39 -9.52
CA LEU A 151 9.06 -13.37 -8.44
C LEU A 151 10.30 -13.01 -7.60
N GLY A 152 10.16 -12.10 -6.64
CA GLY A 152 11.10 -12.02 -5.50
C GLY A 152 10.76 -13.10 -4.48
N ARG A 153 11.73 -13.69 -3.78
CA ARG A 153 11.49 -14.74 -2.77
C ARG A 153 11.10 -14.09 -1.43
N PHE A 154 10.02 -14.53 -0.79
CA PHE A 154 9.76 -14.27 0.64
C PHE A 154 9.92 -15.63 1.31
N GLU A 155 11.08 -15.90 1.89
CA GLU A 155 11.25 -17.01 2.81
C GLU A 155 10.79 -16.55 4.21
N LYS A 156 10.30 -17.49 5.03
CA LYS A 156 9.87 -17.18 6.39
C LYS A 156 11.05 -16.57 7.15
N GLY A 157 10.86 -15.38 7.74
CA GLY A 157 11.77 -14.85 8.75
C GLY A 157 12.90 -13.94 8.28
N THR A 158 12.91 -13.44 7.04
CA THR A 158 13.96 -12.50 6.61
C THR A 158 13.41 -11.26 5.92
N CYS A 159 13.59 -10.11 6.57
CA CYS A 159 13.61 -8.81 5.91
C CYS A 159 14.96 -8.69 5.20
N LEU A 160 15.13 -9.39 4.07
CA LEU A 160 16.41 -9.40 3.36
C LEU A 160 16.55 -8.17 2.46
N ASN A 161 17.59 -7.42 2.78
CA ASN A 161 18.22 -6.35 2.03
C ASN A 161 18.25 -6.68 0.52
N LEU A 162 17.62 -5.85 -0.32
CA LEU A 162 17.35 -6.14 -1.74
C LEU A 162 18.53 -5.87 -2.69
N LYS A 163 19.77 -5.83 -2.19
CA LYS A 163 20.98 -5.72 -3.01
C LYS A 163 21.79 -7.02 -2.92
N ALA A 164 22.26 -7.50 -4.08
CA ALA A 164 23.10 -8.67 -4.32
C ALA A 164 22.40 -10.05 -4.43
N ARG A 165 21.95 -10.38 -5.66
CA ARG A 165 22.37 -11.58 -6.42
C ARG A 165 21.54 -11.71 -7.72
N ARG A 166 21.94 -10.95 -8.74
CA ARG A 166 21.59 -11.22 -10.15
C ARG A 166 22.53 -12.32 -10.66
N ARG A 167 22.02 -13.54 -10.85
CA ARG A 167 22.35 -14.52 -11.94
C ARG A 167 22.11 -15.97 -11.48
N LYS A 168 21.56 -16.77 -12.41
CA LYS A 168 21.38 -18.23 -12.43
C LYS A 168 20.41 -18.86 -11.41
N ARG A 169 19.14 -18.98 -11.82
CA ARG A 169 18.25 -20.17 -11.73
C ARG A 169 16.81 -19.76 -12.09
N LYS A 170 16.61 -19.34 -13.35
CA LYS A 170 15.31 -19.40 -14.03
C LYS A 170 15.27 -20.79 -14.66
N GLU A 171 14.39 -21.68 -14.19
CA GLU A 171 13.58 -22.59 -15.03
C GLU A 171 12.73 -23.55 -14.16
N GLU A 172 13.19 -24.04 -13.01
CA GLU A 172 12.72 -25.37 -12.57
C GLU A 172 11.76 -25.48 -11.35
N ARG A 173 11.07 -24.42 -10.90
CA ARG A 173 10.00 -24.58 -9.87
C ARG A 173 8.76 -23.76 -10.18
N ARG A 174 8.22 -23.96 -11.38
CA ARG A 174 6.90 -23.49 -11.82
C ARG A 174 5.90 -24.65 -11.74
N ARG A 175 5.03 -24.67 -10.72
CA ARG A 175 3.61 -25.14 -10.78
C ARG A 175 2.96 -25.45 -9.43
N ASP A 176 3.70 -25.46 -8.33
CA ASP A 176 3.23 -26.27 -7.18
C ASP A 176 2.42 -25.57 -6.08
N TRP A 177 2.30 -24.24 -6.06
CA TRP A 177 1.79 -23.55 -4.87
C TRP A 177 0.30 -23.20 -4.90
N ILE A 178 -0.26 -22.82 -6.06
CA ILE A 178 -1.69 -22.50 -6.20
C ILE A 178 -2.57 -23.71 -5.88
N PRO A 179 -2.24 -24.94 -6.31
CA PRO A 179 -2.94 -26.14 -5.88
C PRO A 179 -2.82 -26.36 -4.37
N LYS A 180 -1.66 -26.09 -3.75
CA LYS A 180 -1.43 -26.26 -2.30
C LYS A 180 -2.23 -25.26 -1.45
N ALA A 181 -2.32 -23.99 -1.87
CA ALA A 181 -3.16 -22.99 -1.20
C ALA A 181 -4.66 -23.32 -1.33
N LYS A 182 -5.11 -23.74 -2.52
CA LYS A 182 -6.49 -24.21 -2.76
C LYS A 182 -6.81 -25.50 -1.99
N LYS A 183 -5.88 -26.46 -1.91
CA LYS A 183 -6.02 -27.73 -1.17
C LYS A 183 -6.07 -27.49 0.35
N LYS A 184 -5.33 -26.50 0.85
CA LYS A 184 -5.38 -26.08 2.26
C LYS A 184 -6.70 -25.39 2.60
N MET A 185 -7.27 -24.57 1.71
CA MET A 185 -8.62 -24.01 1.83
C MET A 185 -9.75 -25.07 1.73
N ARG A 186 -9.61 -26.07 0.85
CA ARG A 186 -10.55 -27.19 0.75
C ARG A 186 -10.57 -28.04 2.03
N LYS A 187 -9.41 -28.26 2.67
CA LYS A 187 -9.34 -28.95 3.96
C LYS A 187 -10.04 -28.17 5.09
N THR A 188 -10.05 -26.84 5.06
CA THR A 188 -10.80 -26.03 6.03
C THR A 188 -12.32 -26.09 5.81
N LYS A 189 -12.77 -26.14 4.55
CA LYS A 189 -14.20 -26.32 4.21
C LYS A 189 -14.77 -27.69 4.61
N ARG A 190 -13.99 -28.77 4.51
CA ARG A 190 -14.42 -30.14 4.89
C ARG A 190 -14.59 -30.36 6.39
N LYS A 191 -14.11 -29.44 7.25
CA LYS A 191 -14.18 -29.54 8.72
C LYS A 191 -15.37 -28.75 9.33
N GLY A 192 -16.44 -28.51 8.58
CA GLY A 192 -17.67 -27.89 9.12
C GLY A 192 -17.53 -26.45 9.64
N LYS A 193 -16.42 -25.75 9.36
CA LYS A 193 -16.26 -24.35 9.78
C LYS A 193 -16.90 -23.42 8.75
N ASN A 194 -18.03 -22.85 9.15
CA ASN A 194 -18.82 -21.88 8.40
C ASN A 194 -17.98 -20.68 7.90
N GLN A 195 -18.30 -20.25 6.67
CA GLN A 195 -17.95 -18.97 6.02
C GLN A 195 -16.48 -18.49 6.13
N VAL A 196 -15.64 -18.83 5.13
CA VAL A 196 -14.30 -18.23 4.98
C VAL A 196 -14.41 -16.86 4.31
N ARG A 197 -14.10 -15.79 5.06
CA ARG A 197 -14.04 -14.41 4.52
C ARG A 197 -12.61 -13.97 4.23
N VAL A 198 -12.43 -13.35 3.07
CA VAL A 198 -11.14 -12.90 2.55
C VAL A 198 -11.26 -11.46 2.08
N VAL A 199 -10.31 -10.63 2.51
CA VAL A 199 -10.18 -9.25 2.05
C VAL A 199 -9.06 -9.16 1.03
N ARG A 200 -9.31 -8.47 -0.08
CA ARG A 200 -8.27 -8.11 -1.04
C ARG A 200 -8.10 -6.60 -1.06
N VAL A 201 -6.92 -6.15 -0.64
CA VAL A 201 -6.49 -4.76 -0.84
C VAL A 201 -6.05 -4.66 -2.30
N LEU A 202 -6.79 -3.91 -3.10
CA LEU A 202 -6.41 -3.67 -4.49
C LEU A 202 -5.52 -2.44 -4.57
N ARG A 203 -4.50 -2.52 -5.43
CA ARG A 203 -3.80 -1.33 -5.90
C ARG A 203 -4.67 -0.76 -7.02
N SER A 204 -5.45 0.26 -6.71
CA SER A 204 -6.15 1.01 -7.74
C SER A 204 -5.23 2.14 -8.26
N SER A 205 -5.51 2.61 -9.48
CA SER A 205 -4.89 3.76 -10.14
C SER A 205 -5.07 5.05 -9.28
N PRO A 206 -4.52 6.23 -9.64
CA PRO A 206 -4.05 7.28 -8.70
C PRO A 206 -5.08 7.98 -7.78
N SER A 207 -6.29 7.47 -7.58
CA SER A 207 -7.35 8.19 -6.86
C SER A 207 -8.11 7.41 -5.78
N TRP A 208 -8.01 6.07 -5.64
CA TRP A 208 -8.90 5.35 -4.68
C TRP A 208 -8.30 4.11 -4.01
N PHE A 209 -8.70 3.82 -2.76
CA PHE A 209 -8.62 2.48 -2.18
C PHE A 209 -9.96 1.77 -2.40
N VAL A 210 -9.94 0.60 -3.03
CA VAL A 210 -11.12 -0.27 -3.14
C VAL A 210 -10.84 -1.55 -2.37
N CYS A 211 -11.61 -1.76 -1.30
CA CYS A 211 -11.66 -3.02 -0.57
C CYS A 211 -12.70 -3.92 -1.23
N THR A 212 -12.27 -5.00 -1.89
CA THR A 212 -13.22 -5.99 -2.43
C THR A 212 -13.43 -7.09 -1.40
N LEU A 213 -14.64 -7.18 -0.86
CA LEU A 213 -15.09 -8.35 -0.10
C LEU A 213 -15.45 -9.46 -1.10
N LEU A 214 -14.82 -10.62 -0.98
CA LEU A 214 -15.25 -11.82 -1.69
C LEU A 214 -16.19 -12.60 -0.79
N HIS A 215 -17.51 -12.42 -0.97
CA HIS A 215 -18.54 -13.23 -0.33
C HIS A 215 -19.30 -14.01 -1.40
N ARG A 216 -19.42 -15.34 -1.24
CA ARG A 216 -20.25 -16.22 -2.11
C ARG A 216 -20.05 -16.10 -3.64
N GLY A 217 -18.86 -15.70 -4.12
CA GLY A 217 -18.65 -15.53 -5.57
C GLY A 217 -19.36 -14.30 -6.15
N VAL A 218 -19.99 -13.48 -5.31
CA VAL A 218 -20.56 -12.20 -5.68
C VAL A 218 -19.54 -11.11 -5.31
N VAL A 219 -19.13 -10.34 -6.30
CA VAL A 219 -18.29 -9.15 -6.12
C VAL A 219 -19.20 -7.99 -5.76
N GLN A 220 -19.36 -7.68 -4.47
CA GLN A 220 -19.98 -6.40 -4.09
C GLN A 220 -18.91 -5.30 -4.20
N ARG A 221 -19.10 -4.38 -5.15
CA ARG A 221 -18.44 -3.07 -5.16
C ARG A 221 -19.24 -2.16 -4.24
N LYS A 222 -18.58 -1.51 -3.29
CA LYS A 222 -19.19 -0.41 -2.54
C LYS A 222 -18.40 0.85 -2.87
N GLU A 223 -19.02 1.73 -3.64
CA GLU A 223 -18.52 3.09 -3.87
C GLU A 223 -18.84 3.92 -2.63
N ILE A 224 -17.84 4.65 -2.12
CA ILE A 224 -18.03 5.59 -1.02
C ILE A 224 -17.86 6.96 -1.66
N SER A 225 -18.95 7.61 -2.05
CA SER A 225 -18.92 8.99 -2.55
C SER A 225 -18.95 9.97 -1.39
N SER A 226 -18.21 11.06 -1.52
CA SER A 226 -18.29 12.23 -0.67
C SER A 226 -19.51 13.05 -1.07
N ASN A 227 -20.65 12.87 -0.41
CA ASN A 227 -21.65 13.91 -0.10
C ASN A 227 -22.85 13.28 0.63
N ASN A 228 -23.13 13.83 1.81
CA ASN A 228 -24.35 13.84 2.64
C ASN A 228 -25.41 12.71 2.60
N THR A 229 -25.98 12.51 3.81
CA THR A 229 -27.23 11.82 4.18
C THR A 229 -27.22 10.29 4.18
N ILE A 230 -26.99 9.72 5.37
CA ILE A 230 -27.29 8.31 5.69
C ILE A 230 -28.80 8.23 5.97
N SER A 231 -29.59 7.92 4.95
CA SER A 231 -30.92 7.33 5.14
C SER A 231 -30.75 5.81 5.23
N LEU A 232 -31.04 5.26 6.40
CA LEU A 232 -31.28 3.83 6.60
C LEU A 232 -32.39 3.38 5.63
N LEU A 233 -32.10 2.42 4.77
CA LEU A 233 -33.15 1.56 4.21
C LEU A 233 -32.79 0.09 4.42
N SER A 234 -33.64 -0.52 5.24
CA SER A 234 -33.81 -1.95 5.42
C SER A 234 -34.14 -2.63 4.09
N VAL A 235 -33.53 -3.79 3.82
CA VAL A 235 -34.21 -4.87 3.10
C VAL A 235 -33.81 -6.18 3.77
N MET A 236 -34.70 -6.66 4.63
CA MET A 236 -34.88 -8.09 4.88
C MET A 236 -35.33 -8.74 3.57
N GLU A 237 -34.75 -9.88 3.21
CA GLU A 237 -35.55 -11.05 2.87
C GLU A 237 -34.66 -12.29 2.94
N THR A 238 -34.87 -13.06 4.01
CA THR A 238 -34.70 -14.51 4.01
C THR A 238 -35.72 -15.11 3.06
N LYS A 239 -35.30 -16.08 2.24
CA LYS A 239 -36.15 -17.19 1.79
C LYS A 239 -35.24 -18.34 1.33
N ASP A 240 -35.34 -19.41 2.12
CA ASP A 240 -35.16 -20.85 1.88
C ASP A 240 -33.93 -21.36 1.10
#